data_AF-F3FXV3-F1
#
_entry.id   AF-F3FXV3-F1
#
_cell.length_a   1.000
_cell.length_b   1.000
_cell.length_c   1.000
_cell.angle_alpha   90.00
_cell.angle_beta   90.00
_cell.angle_gamma   90.00
#
_symmetry.space_group_name_H-M   'P 1'
#
loop_
_entity.id
_entity.type
_entity.pdbx_description
1 polymer ?
#
loop_
_entity_poly.entity_id
_entity_poly.type
_entity_poly.pdbx_seq_one_letter_code
_entity_poly.pdbx_strand_id
1 'polypeptide(L)' 'LDFPRFRAIADKVGAYLFVDMAHVAGLVAAGVYPNPVPFADVVTTTTHKTLRGPRGGLIL' A
#
# COMPACT_ATOMS: atom_id res chain seq x y z
N LEU A 1 5.98 5.81 4.37
CA LEU A 1 7.13 5.01 3.84
C LEU A 1 7.67 5.70 2.61
N ASP A 2 8.94 5.48 2.25
CA ASP A 2 9.55 6.03 1.02
C ASP A 2 9.32 5.06 -0.16
N PHE A 3 8.11 5.09 -0.71
CA PHE A 3 7.71 4.24 -1.82
C PHE A 3 8.51 4.47 -3.12
N PRO A 4 8.87 5.71 -3.51
CA PRO A 4 9.78 5.94 -4.64
C PRO A 4 11.11 5.20 -4.49
N ARG A 5 11.70 5.22 -3.28
CA ARG A 5 12.98 4.52 -3.05
C ARG A 5 12.81 3.02 -3.16
N PHE A 6 11.73 2.45 -2.64
CA PHE A 6 11.44 1.02 -2.77
C PHE A 6 11.21 0.61 -4.23
N ARG A 7 10.49 1.41 -5.01
CA ARG A 7 10.29 1.19 -6.46
C ARG A 7 11.62 1.10 -7.19
N ALA A 8 12.50 2.08 -6.97
CA ALA A 8 13.82 2.09 -7.60
C ALA A 8 14.68 0.87 -7.24
N ILE A 9 14.55 0.33 -6.03
CA ILE A 9 15.24 -0.90 -5.62
C ILE A 9 14.63 -2.11 -6.34
N ALA A 10 13.29 -2.22 -6.37
CA ALA A 10 12.58 -3.30 -7.04
C ALA A 10 12.93 -3.36 -8.53
N ASP A 11 12.94 -2.21 -9.23
CA ASP A 11 13.37 -2.12 -10.63
C ASP A 11 14.81 -2.57 -10.83
N LYS A 12 15.72 -2.15 -9.95
CA LYS A 12 17.15 -2.49 -10.05
C LYS A 12 17.40 -3.99 -10.02
N VAL A 13 16.58 -4.75 -9.31
CA VAL A 13 16.74 -6.20 -9.14
C VAL A 13 15.73 -7.03 -9.94
N GLY A 14 14.87 -6.37 -10.73
CA GLY A 14 13.82 -7.05 -11.51
C GLY A 14 12.75 -7.72 -10.66
N ALA A 15 12.41 -7.15 -9.50
CA ALA A 15 11.40 -7.68 -8.58
C ALA A 15 10.09 -6.88 -8.62
N TYR A 16 9.01 -7.52 -8.17
CA TYR A 16 7.75 -6.83 -7.88
C TYR A 16 7.82 -6.08 -6.55
N LEU A 17 7.22 -4.90 -6.50
CA LEU A 17 6.96 -4.16 -5.27
C LEU A 17 5.54 -4.45 -4.77
N PHE A 18 5.46 -5.30 -3.74
CA PHE A 18 4.23 -5.61 -3.02
C PHE A 18 4.13 -4.78 -1.74
N VAL A 19 3.03 -4.04 -1.55
CA VAL A 19 2.81 -3.21 -0.35
C VAL A 19 1.56 -3.66 0.39
N ASP A 20 1.70 -4.09 1.65
CA ASP A 20 0.58 -4.27 2.58
C ASP A 20 0.36 -2.98 3.38
N MET A 21 -0.76 -2.31 3.15
CA MET A 21 -1.13 -1.06 3.83
C MET A 21 -2.19 -1.24 4.92
N ALA A 22 -2.44 -2.46 5.42
CA ALA A 22 -3.53 -2.78 6.33
C ALA A 22 -3.68 -1.81 7.53
N HIS A 23 -2.57 -1.37 8.13
CA HIS A 23 -2.60 -0.49 9.29
C HIS A 23 -2.85 0.98 8.94
N VAL A 24 -2.57 1.41 7.71
CA VAL A 24 -2.62 2.83 7.30
C VAL A 24 -3.63 3.11 6.17
N ALA A 25 -4.37 2.11 5.70
CA ALA A 25 -5.32 2.25 4.59
C ALA A 25 -6.34 3.38 4.76
N GLY A 26 -6.83 3.64 5.98
CA GLY A 26 -7.70 4.78 6.24
C GLY A 26 -7.01 6.13 6.08
N LEU A 27 -5.74 6.22 6.49
CA LEU A 27 -4.94 7.43 6.36
C LEU A 27 -4.55 7.70 4.90
N VAL A 28 -4.27 6.64 4.14
CA VAL A 28 -4.06 6.70 2.68
C VAL A 28 -5.33 7.18 1.97
N ALA A 29 -6.49 6.59 2.29
CA ALA A 29 -7.78 6.98 1.73
C ALA A 29 -8.17 8.43 2.07
N ALA A 30 -7.79 8.92 3.25
CA ALA A 30 -8.01 10.30 3.68
C ALA A 30 -6.96 11.30 3.14
N GLY A 31 -5.94 10.84 2.41
CA GLY A 31 -4.90 11.70 1.83
C GLY A 31 -3.89 12.27 2.84
N VAL A 32 -3.82 11.73 4.06
CA VAL A 32 -2.93 12.22 5.14
C VAL A 32 -1.71 11.31 5.38
N TYR A 33 -1.56 10.28 4.58
CA TYR A 33 -0.39 9.39 4.54
C TYR A 33 0.03 9.18 3.08
N PRO A 34 1.34 9.03 2.77
CA PRO A 34 1.79 8.82 1.40
C PRO A 34 1.07 7.64 0.71
N ASN A 35 0.63 7.84 -0.54
CA ASN A 35 -0.09 6.82 -1.29
C ASN A 35 0.89 5.82 -1.94
N PRO A 36 0.83 4.51 -1.64
CA PRO A 36 1.68 3.50 -2.28
C PRO A 36 1.26 3.15 -3.72
N VAL A 37 0.00 3.38 -4.09
CA VAL A 37 -0.59 2.91 -5.36
C VAL A 37 0.16 3.37 -6.62
N PRO A 38 0.72 4.60 -6.70
CA PRO A 38 1.50 5.00 -7.87
C PRO A 38 2.85 4.29 -8.03
N PHE A 39 3.32 3.55 -7.01
CA PHE A 39 4.66 2.97 -6.97
C PHE A 39 4.65 1.44 -6.92
N ALA A 40 3.70 0.86 -6.18
CA ALA A 40 3.60 -0.57 -6.00
C ALA A 40 3.00 -1.26 -7.24
N ASP A 41 3.47 -2.48 -7.53
CA ASP A 41 2.86 -3.32 -8.55
C ASP A 41 1.58 -4.01 -8.02
N VAL A 42 1.55 -4.27 -6.71
CA VAL A 42 0.41 -4.87 -6.01
C VAL A 42 0.27 -4.21 -4.64
N VAL A 43 -0.95 -3.84 -4.26
CA VAL A 43 -1.28 -3.35 -2.92
C VAL A 43 -2.32 -4.24 -2.27
N THR A 44 -2.06 -4.66 -1.03
CA THR A 44 -3.05 -5.35 -0.21
C THR A 44 -3.43 -4.54 1.01
N THR A 45 -4.64 -4.78 1.51
CA THR A 45 -5.07 -4.19 2.77
C THR A 45 -6.18 -5.00 3.42
N THR A 46 -6.27 -4.92 4.74
CA THR A 46 -7.50 -5.26 5.46
C THR A 46 -8.47 -4.09 5.45
N THR A 47 -9.77 -4.38 5.43
CA THR A 47 -10.82 -3.35 5.43
C THR A 47 -11.21 -2.84 6.82
N HIS A 48 -10.86 -3.56 7.89
CA HIS A 48 -11.42 -3.32 9.24
C HIS A 48 -10.57 -2.47 10.19
N LYS A 49 -9.32 -2.15 9.83
CA LYS A 49 -8.43 -1.35 10.66
C LYS A 49 -8.72 0.15 10.49
N THR A 50 -7.74 0.95 10.09
CA THR A 50 -7.94 2.39 9.92
C THR A 50 -8.94 2.74 8.82
N LEU A 51 -9.20 1.83 7.86
CA LEU A 51 -10.26 1.97 6.85
C LEU A 51 -11.69 1.79 7.43
N ARG A 52 -11.82 1.22 8.64
CA ARG A 52 -13.05 1.17 9.46
C ARG A 52 -14.28 0.54 8.78
N GLY A 53 -14.07 -0.41 7.88
CA GLY A 53 -15.09 -1.26 7.27
C GLY A 53 -15.29 -2.61 8.01
N PRO A 54 -16.07 -3.54 7.44
CA PRO A 54 -16.21 -4.90 7.97
C PRO A 54 -14.91 -5.70 7.86
N ARG A 55 -14.84 -6.89 8.49
CA ARG A 55 -13.68 -7.79 8.36
C ARG A 55 -13.60 -8.35 6.95
N GLY A 56 -12.52 -8.03 6.25
CA GLY A 56 -12.23 -8.47 4.90
C GLY A 56 -10.86 -8.00 4.44
N GLY A 57 -10.53 -8.31 3.18
CA GLY A 57 -9.30 -7.91 2.52
C GLY A 57 -9.53 -7.49 1.07
N LEU A 58 -8.63 -6.66 0.55
CA LEU A 58 -8.60 -6.19 -0.84
C LEU A 58 -7.22 -6.47 -1.45
N ILE A 59 -7.20 -6.72 -2.75
CA ILE A 59 -6.00 -6.80 -3.60
C ILE A 59 -6.24 -5.80 -4.74
N LEU A 60 -5.32 -4.84 -4.88
CA LEU A 60 -5.33 -3.73 -5.83
C LEU A 60 -4.10 -3.82 -6.73
#